data_AF-A0A2N2YDD5-F1
#
_entry.id   AF-A0A2N2YDD5-F1
#
_cell.length_a   1.000
_cell.length_b   1.000
_cell.length_c   1.000
_cell.angle_alpha   90.00
_cell.angle_beta   90.00
_cell.angle_gamma   90.00
#
_symmetry.space_group_name_H-M   'P 1'
#
loop_
_entity.id
_entity.type
_entity.pdbx_description
1 polymer ?
#
loop_
_entity_poly.entity_id
_entity_poly.type
_entity_poly.pdbx_seq_one_letter_code
_entity_poly.pdbx_strand_id
1 'polypeptide(L)'
;MSEIGTSHLFIGVITGTGNERNRVLEEWDYAVQRNVPNLLLIEDTVQVHQLFKGNYIRFNRNRPQVTIDEINRRMTPSQPVTSKNSDDIVPWILGGAALLAIIGLLSKDK
;
A
#
# COMPACT_ATOMS: atom_id res chain seq x y z
N MET A 1 -4.53 -16.81 0.24
CA MET A 1 -3.05 -16.93 0.11
C MET A 1 -2.60 -17.30 -1.30
N SER A 2 -3.17 -18.32 -1.97
CA SER A 2 -2.81 -18.65 -3.37
C SER A 2 -3.00 -17.46 -4.32
N GLU A 3 -4.12 -16.74 -4.19
CA GLU A 3 -4.45 -15.56 -5.00
C GLU A 3 -3.44 -14.42 -4.86
N ILE A 4 -2.89 -14.21 -3.65
CA ILE A 4 -1.83 -13.22 -3.40
C ILE A 4 -0.55 -13.63 -4.12
N GLY A 5 -0.21 -14.93 -4.08
CA GLY A 5 1.02 -15.44 -4.71
C GLY A 5 1.03 -15.34 -6.24
N THR A 6 -0.13 -15.14 -6.86
CA THR A 6 -0.28 -14.98 -8.31
C THR A 6 -0.72 -13.59 -8.73
N SER A 7 -0.87 -12.64 -7.79
CA SER A 7 -1.33 -11.29 -8.10
C SER A 7 -0.17 -10.44 -8.65
N HIS A 8 -0.53 -9.45 -9.47
CA HIS A 8 0.44 -8.46 -9.97
C HIS A 8 0.75 -7.38 -8.92
N LEU A 9 -0.11 -7.25 -7.90
CA LEU A 9 0.01 -6.30 -6.81
C LEU A 9 -0.85 -6.76 -5.63
N PHE A 10 -0.30 -6.67 -4.42
CA PHE A 10 -1.05 -6.77 -3.18
C PHE A 10 -1.20 -5.39 -2.53
N ILE A 11 -2.43 -5.00 -2.17
CA ILE A 11 -2.71 -3.80 -1.38
C ILE A 11 -3.39 -4.23 -0.09
N GLY A 12 -2.68 -4.07 1.03
CA GLY A 12 -3.26 -4.25 2.37
C GLY A 12 -3.80 -2.93 2.90
N VAL A 13 -4.95 -2.95 3.58
CA VAL A 13 -5.53 -1.76 4.22
C VAL A 13 -5.83 -2.08 5.67
N ILE A 14 -5.28 -1.27 6.58
CA ILE A 14 -5.51 -1.37 8.01
C ILE A 14 -6.09 -0.04 8.51
N THR A 15 -7.28 -0.10 9.07
CA THR A 15 -8.01 1.06 9.60
C THR A 15 -8.14 0.98 11.12
N GLY A 16 -8.39 2.11 11.78
CA GLY A 16 -8.58 2.14 13.23
C GLY A 16 -9.85 1.40 13.69
N THR A 17 -10.81 1.24 12.80
CA THR A 17 -12.09 0.54 13.05
C THR A 17 -12.10 -0.92 12.57
N GLY A 18 -11.06 -1.36 11.86
CA GLY A 18 -10.97 -2.71 11.31
C GLY A 18 -10.57 -3.75 12.35
N ASN A 19 -11.18 -4.94 12.29
CA ASN A 19 -10.87 -6.08 13.14
C ASN A 19 -9.89 -7.09 12.49
N GLU A 20 -9.58 -6.94 11.20
CA GLU A 20 -8.76 -7.87 10.42
C GLU A 20 -7.26 -7.53 10.40
N ARG A 21 -6.80 -6.67 11.33
CA ARG A 21 -5.41 -6.17 11.35
C ARG A 21 -4.38 -7.29 11.22
N ASN A 22 -4.49 -8.33 12.05
CA ASN A 22 -3.49 -9.40 12.09
C ASN A 22 -3.50 -10.21 10.78
N ARG A 23 -4.68 -10.47 10.22
CA ARG A 23 -4.81 -11.16 8.92
C ARG A 23 -4.16 -10.36 7.79
N VAL A 24 -4.43 -9.06 7.71
CA VAL A 24 -3.83 -8.19 6.68
C VAL A 24 -2.30 -8.13 6.81
N LEU A 25 -1.78 -8.14 8.05
CA LEU A 25 -0.34 -8.19 8.29
C LEU A 25 0.27 -9.53 7.85
N GLU A 26 -0.38 -10.66 8.12
CA GLU A 26 0.06 -11.98 7.65
C GLU A 26 0.02 -12.09 6.13
N GLU A 27 -1.03 -11.58 5.49
CA GLU A 27 -1.15 -11.53 4.02
C GLU A 27 -0.08 -10.63 3.38
N TRP A 28 0.22 -9.50 4.01
CA TRP A 28 1.27 -8.60 3.56
C TRP A 28 2.66 -9.23 3.71
N ASP A 29 2.95 -9.85 4.84
CA ASP A 29 4.22 -10.57 5.06
C ASP A 29 4.38 -11.71 4.05
N TYR A 30 3.30 -12.45 3.76
CA TYR A 30 3.30 -13.45 2.70
C TYR A 30 3.63 -12.86 1.32
N ALA A 31 3.07 -11.70 0.96
CA ALA A 31 3.40 -11.01 -0.28
C ALA A 31 4.88 -10.59 -0.35
N VAL A 32 5.43 -10.08 0.77
CA VAL A 32 6.86 -9.74 0.90
C VAL A 32 7.74 -10.97 0.68
N GLN A 33 7.45 -12.09 1.36
CA GLN A 33 8.23 -13.33 1.25
C GLN A 33 8.19 -13.93 -0.18
N ARG A 34 7.12 -13.67 -0.94
CA ARG A 34 6.94 -14.14 -2.32
C ARG A 34 7.48 -13.18 -3.38
N ASN A 35 8.08 -12.06 -2.99
CA ASN A 35 8.47 -10.97 -3.90
C ASN A 35 7.31 -10.46 -4.77
N VAL A 36 6.08 -10.56 -4.28
CA VAL A 36 4.93 -9.96 -4.94
C VAL A 36 4.98 -8.44 -4.69
N PRO A 37 4.87 -7.58 -5.71
CA PRO A 37 4.74 -6.15 -5.52
C PRO A 37 3.65 -5.87 -4.49
N ASN A 38 3.96 -5.13 -3.44
CA ASN A 38 3.07 -4.96 -2.31
C ASN A 38 3.10 -3.54 -1.76
N LEU A 39 1.99 -3.17 -1.12
CA LEU A 39 1.83 -1.89 -0.46
C LEU A 39 0.84 -2.00 0.69
N LEU A 40 1.23 -1.45 1.84
CA LEU A 40 0.37 -1.42 3.02
C LEU A 40 -0.09 0.01 3.33
N LEU A 41 -1.41 0.22 3.35
CA LEU A 41 -2.08 1.44 3.81
C LEU A 41 -2.41 1.29 5.30
N ILE A 42 -1.89 2.17 6.15
CA ILE A 42 -2.13 2.12 7.61
C ILE A 42 -2.72 3.44 8.09
N GLU A 43 -3.88 3.39 8.72
CA GLU A 43 -4.48 4.60 9.30
C GLU A 43 -3.64 5.10 10.49
N ASP A 44 -3.49 6.42 10.64
CA ASP A 44 -2.70 7.04 11.72
C ASP A 44 -3.11 6.60 13.12
N THR A 45 -4.38 6.25 13.31
CA THR A 45 -4.96 5.79 14.57
C THR A 45 -4.52 4.38 14.96
N VAL A 46 -3.99 3.60 14.01
CA VAL A 46 -3.53 2.23 14.25
C VAL A 46 -2.12 2.26 14.82
N GLN A 47 -1.96 1.69 16.02
CA GLN A 47 -0.64 1.47 16.60
C GLN A 47 0.02 0.26 15.96
N VAL A 48 1.23 0.48 15.42
CA VAL A 48 2.04 -0.53 14.74
C VAL A 48 3.44 -0.52 15.35
N HIS A 49 3.97 -1.68 15.74
CA HIS A 49 5.32 -1.82 16.34
C HIS A 49 6.42 -1.37 15.37
N GLN A 50 7.38 -0.56 15.80
CA GLN A 50 8.31 0.19 14.93
C GLN A 50 9.27 -0.62 14.03
N LEU A 51 9.18 -1.96 13.96
CA LEU A 51 10.06 -2.82 13.16
C LEU A 51 9.44 -3.23 11.80
N PHE A 52 8.63 -2.36 11.18
CA PHE A 52 8.12 -2.59 9.82
C PHE A 52 9.22 -2.36 8.78
N LYS A 53 9.71 -3.44 8.17
CA LYS A 53 10.54 -3.37 6.96
C LYS A 53 9.67 -3.70 5.76
N GLY A 54 9.41 -2.71 4.89
CA GLY A 54 8.65 -2.91 3.65
C GLY A 54 7.94 -1.65 3.16
N ASN A 55 7.19 -1.79 2.06
CA ASN A 55 6.49 -0.68 1.42
C ASN A 55 5.16 -0.38 2.12
N TYR A 56 5.13 0.70 2.91
CA TYR A 56 3.90 1.19 3.52
C TYR A 56 3.77 2.71 3.40
N ILE A 57 2.54 3.17 3.63
CA ILE A 57 2.21 4.59 3.78
C ILE A 57 1.16 4.73 4.86
N ARG A 58 1.32 5.77 5.68
CA ARG A 58 0.33 6.13 6.69
C ARG A 58 -0.65 7.12 6.09
N PHE A 59 -1.92 7.01 6.49
CA PHE A 59 -2.96 7.91 6.01
C PHE A 59 -3.88 8.41 7.12
N ASN A 60 -4.44 9.59 6.86
CA ASN A 60 -5.36 10.26 7.76
C ASN A 60 -6.66 10.59 7.02
N ARG A 61 -7.78 9.98 7.42
CA ARG A 61 -9.09 10.23 6.79
C ARG A 61 -9.53 11.70 6.88
N ASN A 62 -9.06 12.42 7.90
CA ASN A 62 -9.38 13.84 8.11
C ASN A 62 -8.46 14.78 7.32
N ARG A 63 -7.32 14.28 6.84
CA ARG A 63 -6.33 15.05 6.07
C ARG A 63 -5.80 14.22 4.89
N PRO A 64 -6.66 13.70 4.01
CA PRO A 64 -6.26 12.71 3.00
C PRO A 64 -5.35 13.28 1.92
N GLN A 65 -5.38 14.60 1.70
CA GLN A 65 -4.56 15.25 0.69
C GLN A 65 -3.07 15.03 0.92
N VAL A 66 -2.62 14.97 2.18
CA VAL A 66 -1.22 14.68 2.51
C VAL A 66 -0.78 13.32 1.93
N THR A 67 -1.64 12.31 2.04
CA THR A 67 -1.37 10.96 1.51
C THR A 67 -1.53 10.92 -0.01
N ILE A 68 -2.51 11.64 -0.57
CA ILE A 68 -2.73 11.74 -2.03
C ILE A 68 -1.50 12.35 -2.71
N ASP A 69 -1.00 13.47 -2.19
CA ASP A 69 0.18 14.15 -2.72
C ASP A 69 1.41 13.24 -2.67
N GLU A 70 1.55 12.47 -1.59
CA GLU A 70 2.62 11.49 -1.46
C GLU A 70 2.52 10.35 -2.49
N ILE A 71 1.32 9.82 -2.73
CA ILE A 71 1.10 8.79 -3.76
C ILE A 71 1.42 9.36 -5.14
N ASN A 72 0.94 10.57 -5.46
CA ASN A 72 1.22 11.25 -6.73
C ASN A 72 2.72 11.44 -6.96
N ARG A 73 3.45 11.83 -5.91
CA ARG A 73 4.90 11.98 -5.95
C ARG A 73 5.61 10.65 -6.21
N ARG A 74 5.17 9.55 -5.57
CA ARG A 74 5.75 8.21 -5.77
C ARG A 74 5.39 7.57 -7.11
N MET A 75 4.26 7.96 -7.71
CA MET A 75 3.88 7.56 -9.07
C MET A 75 4.75 8.23 -10.14
N THR A 76 5.29 9.40 -9.86
CA THR A 76 6.12 10.14 -10.81
C THR A 76 7.56 9.61 -10.75
N PRO A 77 8.06 8.90 -11.78
CA PRO A 77 9.41 8.37 -11.76
C PRO A 77 10.41 9.52 -11.68
N SER A 78 11.28 9.53 -10.67
CA SER A 78 12.34 10.54 -10.57
C SER A 78 13.46 10.34 -11.62
N GLN A 79 13.47 9.19 -12.31
CA GLN A 79 14.35 8.85 -13.43
C GLN A 79 13.60 7.96 -14.43
N PRO A 80 13.93 8.00 -15.74
CA PRO A 80 13.36 7.08 -16.72
C PRO A 80 13.74 5.64 -16.34
N VAL A 81 12.71 4.81 -16.12
CA VAL A 81 12.85 3.38 -15.79
C VAL A 81 13.51 2.69 -16.98
N THR A 82 14.81 2.42 -16.88
CA THR A 82 15.61 1.77 -17.95
C THR A 82 15.70 0.25 -17.76
N SER A 83 15.05 -0.32 -16.74
CA SER A 83 15.08 -1.76 -16.50
C SER A 83 14.03 -2.48 -17.36
N LYS A 84 14.53 -3.31 -18.29
CA LYS A 84 13.76 -4.28 -19.09
C LYS A 84 13.22 -5.47 -18.27
N ASN A 85 13.36 -5.44 -16.95
CA ASN A 85 12.94 -6.53 -16.06
C ASN A 85 11.65 -6.15 -15.33
N SER A 86 10.64 -7.02 -15.42
CA SER A 86 9.35 -6.93 -14.71
C SER A 86 9.48 -6.89 -13.19
N ASP A 87 10.61 -7.31 -12.66
CA ASP A 87 10.85 -7.48 -11.22
C ASP A 87 11.12 -6.15 -10.49
N ASP A 88 11.43 -5.08 -11.23
CA ASP A 88 11.69 -3.74 -10.69
C ASP A 88 10.45 -2.82 -10.73
N ILE A 89 9.28 -3.34 -11.13
CA ILE A 89 8.09 -2.51 -11.24
C ILE A 89 7.67 -2.04 -9.85
N VAL A 90 7.80 -0.73 -9.65
CA VAL A 90 7.47 -0.06 -8.39
C VAL A 90 5.96 -0.17 -8.10
N PRO A 91 5.54 -0.67 -6.92
CA PRO A 91 4.12 -0.86 -6.58
C PRO A 91 3.24 0.38 -6.77
N TRP A 92 3.81 1.57 -6.61
CA TRP A 92 3.11 2.85 -6.81
C TRP A 92 2.66 3.05 -8.27
N ILE A 93 3.41 2.53 -9.25
CA ILE A 93 3.07 2.64 -10.67
C ILE A 93 1.91 1.70 -11.01
N LEU A 94 1.92 0.48 -10.48
CA LEU A 94 0.85 -0.51 -10.70
C LEU A 94 -0.44 -0.16 -9.96
N GLY A 95 -0.30 0.38 -8.75
CA GLY A 95 -1.39 0.52 -7.79
C GLY A 95 -1.89 1.94 -7.57
N GLY A 96 -1.19 2.96 -8.06
CA GLY A 96 -1.40 4.34 -7.64
C GLY A 96 -2.84 4.83 -7.77
N ALA A 97 -3.49 4.58 -8.91
CA ALA A 97 -4.91 4.92 -9.10
C ALA A 97 -5.84 4.18 -8.13
N ALA A 98 -5.58 2.90 -7.85
CA ALA A 98 -6.34 2.12 -6.87
C ALA A 98 -6.16 2.66 -5.46
N LEU A 99 -4.93 3.06 -5.08
CA LEU A 99 -4.67 3.69 -3.79
C LEU A 99 -5.40 5.02 -3.65
N LEU A 100 -5.38 5.87 -4.68
CA LEU A 100 -6.12 7.13 -4.68
C LEU A 100 -7.63 6.90 -4.51
N ALA A 101 -8.18 5.89 -5.19
CA ALA A 101 -9.58 5.52 -5.05
C ALA A 101 -9.90 5.03 -3.62
N ILE A 102 -9.06 4.15 -3.05
CA ILE A 102 -9.20 3.67 -1.67
C ILE A 102 -9.16 4.84 -0.68
N ILE A 103 -8.17 5.72 -0.78
CA ILE A 103 -8.07 6.91 0.10
C ILE A 103 -9.30 7.80 -0.06
N GLY A 104 -9.75 8.04 -1.29
CA GLY A 104 -10.95 8.84 -1.56
C GLY A 104 -12.22 8.23 -0.97
N LEU A 105 -12.37 6.91 -0.96
CA LEU A 105 -13.47 6.20 -0.32
C LEU A 105 -13.38 6.29 1.21
N LEU A 106 -12.22 5.96 1.79
CA LEU A 106 -12.00 5.97 3.23
C LEU A 106 -12.14 7.36 3.86
N SER A 107 -11.92 8.42 3.07
CA SER A 107 -12.09 9.81 3.53
C SER A 107 -13.56 10.27 3.56
N LYS A 108 -14.42 9.58 2.82
CA LYS A 108 -15.88 9.82 2.80
C LYS A 108 -16.62 8.96 3.83
N ASP A 109 -16.04 7.82 4.17
CA ASP A 109 -16.46 6.93 5.25
C ASP A 109 -16.03 7.52 6.62
N LYS A 110 -16.89 8.42 7.14
CA LYS A 110 -16.74 9.07 8.46
C LYS A 110 -17.66 8.44 9.48
#